data_AF-A0A2M9YA75-F1
#
_entry.id   AF-A0A2M9YA75-F1
#
_cell.length_a   1.000
_cell.length_b   1.000
_cell.length_c   1.000
_cell.angle_alpha   90.00
_cell.angle_beta   90.00
_cell.angle_gamma   90.00
#
_symmetry.space_group_name_H-M   'P 1'
#
loop_
_entity.id
_entity.type
_entity.pdbx_description
1 polymer ?
#
loop_
_entity_poly.entity_id
_entity_poly.type
_entity_poly.pdbx_seq_one_letter_code
_entity_poly.pdbx_strand_id
1 'polypeptide(L)'
;MPSKKREASYDYVCFSELVYEYDKPKETEKKIKRRLKYYELADYDQARVDYIRKLRNDLSEEIQKNRESKYYLESKDTYSALHDFDVDLLLQDFLLKYQNISKDDMGSILLLAIYVYYLR
;
A
#
# COMPACT_ATOMS: atom_id res chain seq x y z
N MET A 1 14.97 16.26 10.98
CA MET A 1 15.88 15.26 10.39
C MET A 1 15.60 15.19 8.90
N PRO A 2 16.59 15.30 8.01
CA PRO A 2 16.34 15.07 6.59
C PRO A 2 15.93 13.61 6.42
N SER A 3 14.69 13.36 5.98
CA SER A 3 14.23 12.02 5.69
C SER A 3 15.10 11.47 4.56
N LYS A 4 15.82 10.37 4.81
CA LYS A 4 16.44 9.59 3.74
C LYS A 4 15.32 9.29 2.73
N LYS A 5 15.42 9.82 1.51
CA LYS A 5 14.54 9.41 0.42
C LYS A 5 14.68 7.89 0.29
N ARG A 6 13.59 7.17 0.57
CA ARG A 6 13.52 5.72 0.37
C ARG A 6 13.84 5.45 -1.10
N GLU A 7 14.73 4.52 -1.38
CA GLU A 7 14.90 4.02 -2.74
C GLU A 7 13.57 3.40 -3.18
N ALA A 8 13.09 3.80 -4.35
CA ALA A 8 11.83 3.32 -4.87
C ALA A 8 11.99 1.84 -5.24
N SER A 9 11.26 0.95 -4.58
CA SER A 9 11.20 -0.46 -4.96
C SER A 9 10.13 -0.69 -6.03
N TYR A 10 10.23 -1.81 -6.75
CA TYR A 10 9.21 -2.23 -7.71
C TYR A 10 7.82 -2.30 -7.07
N ASP A 11 7.70 -2.98 -5.94
CA ASP A 11 6.40 -3.25 -5.31
C ASP A 11 5.73 -1.99 -4.80
N TYR A 12 6.50 -1.13 -4.15
CA TYR A 12 5.98 0.14 -3.64
C TYR A 12 5.58 1.07 -4.78
N VAL A 13 6.37 1.15 -5.86
CA VAL A 13 6.02 1.95 -7.05
C VAL A 13 4.69 1.47 -7.63
N CYS A 14 4.54 0.17 -7.86
CA CYS A 14 3.29 -0.40 -8.34
C CYS A 14 2.12 -0.08 -7.40
N PHE A 15 2.26 -0.35 -6.09
CA PHE A 15 1.20 -0.11 -5.11
C PHE A 15 0.79 1.37 -5.06
N SER A 16 1.77 2.29 -5.10
CA SER A 16 1.55 3.73 -5.00
C SER A 16 0.71 4.31 -6.15
N GLU A 17 0.75 3.69 -7.33
CA GLU A 17 -0.12 4.08 -8.45
C GLU A 17 -1.45 3.31 -8.39
N LEU A 18 -1.43 2.03 -7.97
CA LEU A 18 -2.63 1.19 -7.81
C LEU A 18 -3.60 1.70 -6.74
N VAL A 19 -3.13 2.37 -5.69
CA VAL A 19 -4.02 2.89 -4.63
C VAL A 19 -5.00 3.96 -5.16
N TYR A 20 -4.67 4.58 -6.29
CA TYR A 20 -5.50 5.55 -7.02
C TYR A 20 -6.08 4.97 -8.32
N GLU A 21 -6.01 3.65 -8.51
CA GLU A 21 -6.66 2.96 -9.61
C GLU A 21 -8.15 2.85 -9.29
N TYR A 22 -8.88 3.87 -9.75
CA TYR A 22 -10.34 3.91 -9.83
C TYR A 22 -10.80 3.07 -11.05
N ASP A 23 -11.70 3.59 -11.88
CA ASP A 23 -12.18 3.00 -13.13
C ASP A 23 -11.21 3.17 -14.33
N LYS A 24 -9.93 3.46 -14.06
CA LYS A 24 -8.92 3.81 -15.08
C LYS A 24 -7.70 2.88 -15.08
N PRO A 25 -7.86 1.56 -15.34
CA PRO A 25 -6.77 0.60 -15.29
C PRO A 25 -5.68 0.89 -16.34
N LYS A 26 -6.06 1.30 -17.56
CA LYS A 26 -5.10 1.61 -18.64
C LYS A 26 -4.24 2.84 -18.34
N GLU A 27 -4.79 3.84 -17.64
CA GLU A 27 -4.01 5.02 -17.24
C GLU A 27 -3.04 4.68 -16.11
N THR A 28 -3.51 3.88 -15.15
CA THR A 28 -2.68 3.37 -14.04
C THR A 28 -1.50 2.56 -14.56
N GLU A 29 -1.74 1.63 -15.50
CA GLU A 29 -0.69 0.83 -16.12
C GLU A 29 0.37 1.71 -16.81
N LYS A 30 -0.05 2.72 -17.58
CA LYS A 30 0.87 3.69 -18.21
C LYS A 30 1.71 4.43 -17.17
N LYS A 31 1.12 4.82 -16.03
CA LYS A 31 1.85 5.48 -14.94
C LYS A 31 2.86 4.54 -14.29
N ILE A 32 2.48 3.30 -13.99
CA ILE A 32 3.39 2.27 -13.45
C ILE A 32 4.58 2.09 -14.39
N LYS A 33 4.34 1.81 -15.68
CA LYS A 33 5.40 1.66 -16.69
C LYS A 33 6.36 2.86 -16.71
N ARG A 34 5.82 4.08 -16.69
CA ARG A 34 6.61 5.31 -16.65
C ARG A 34 7.45 5.43 -15.38
N ARG A 35 6.90 5.07 -14.22
CA ARG A 35 7.60 5.15 -12.92
C ARG A 35 8.68 4.08 -12.79
N LEU A 36 8.41 2.86 -13.19
CA LEU A 36 9.40 1.78 -13.20
C LEU A 36 10.61 2.17 -14.05
N LYS A 37 10.38 2.72 -15.25
CA LYS A 37 11.45 3.26 -16.10
C LYS A 37 12.20 4.43 -15.45
N TYR A 38 11.49 5.36 -14.81
CA TYR A 38 12.10 6.52 -14.16
C TYR A 38 13.05 6.14 -13.03
N TYR A 39 12.73 5.09 -12.27
CA TYR A 39 13.56 4.58 -11.18
C TYR A 39 14.51 3.46 -11.61
N GLU A 40 14.62 3.18 -12.91
CA GLU A 40 15.49 2.11 -13.46
C GLU A 40 15.23 0.74 -12.82
N LEU A 41 13.96 0.44 -12.55
CA LEU A 41 13.51 -0.82 -11.99
C LEU A 41 13.22 -1.84 -13.11
N ALA A 42 12.94 -3.08 -12.71
CA ALA A 42 12.57 -4.15 -13.63
C ALA A 42 11.38 -3.76 -14.54
N ASP A 43 11.32 -4.41 -15.71
CA ASP A 43 10.24 -4.22 -16.67
C ASP A 43 8.87 -4.55 -16.07
N TYR A 44 7.84 -3.96 -16.66
CA TYR A 44 6.47 -4.20 -16.25
C TYR A 44 6.09 -5.68 -16.39
N ASP A 45 5.82 -6.32 -15.26
CA ASP A 45 5.28 -7.67 -15.17
C ASP A 45 3.80 -7.61 -14.74
N GLN A 46 2.91 -8.05 -15.64
CA GLN A 46 1.48 -8.08 -15.41
C GLN A 46 1.09 -8.96 -14.21
N ALA A 47 1.66 -10.15 -14.09
CA ALA A 47 1.33 -11.08 -13.01
C ALA A 47 1.77 -10.51 -11.65
N ARG A 48 2.94 -9.84 -11.61
CA ARG A 48 3.39 -9.15 -10.39
C ARG A 48 2.48 -7.99 -10.02
N VAL A 49 2.06 -7.19 -11.00
CA VAL A 49 1.15 -6.05 -10.77
C VAL A 49 -0.23 -6.53 -10.31
N ASP A 50 -0.75 -7.63 -10.88
CA ASP A 50 -2.01 -8.23 -10.44
C ASP A 50 -1.93 -8.75 -9.00
N TYR A 51 -0.79 -9.32 -8.60
CA TYR A 51 -0.54 -9.73 -7.22
C TYR A 51 -0.58 -8.54 -6.24
N ILE A 52 0.06 -7.42 -6.60
CA ILE A 52 0.05 -6.18 -5.80
C ILE A 52 -1.33 -5.52 -5.80
N ARG A 53 -2.07 -5.60 -6.91
CA ARG A 53 -3.47 -5.13 -7.00
C ARG A 53 -4.37 -5.91 -6.05
N LYS A 54 -4.18 -7.23 -5.94
CA LYS A 54 -4.88 -8.04 -4.94
C LYS A 54 -4.56 -7.59 -3.52
N LEU A 55 -3.28 -7.36 -3.20
CA LEU A 55 -2.88 -6.77 -1.91
C LEU A 55 -3.60 -5.45 -1.62
N ARG A 56 -3.64 -4.54 -2.60
CA ARG A 56 -4.35 -3.26 -2.49
C ARG A 56 -5.83 -3.43 -2.16
N ASN A 57 -6.50 -4.37 -2.81
CA ASN A 57 -7.92 -4.62 -2.59
C ASN A 57 -8.17 -5.18 -1.19
N ASP A 58 -7.40 -6.21 -0.79
CA ASP A 58 -7.54 -6.84 0.52
C ASP A 58 -7.24 -5.86 1.66
N LEU A 59 -6.25 -4.96 1.49
CA LEU A 59 -5.99 -3.87 2.45
C LEU A 59 -7.12 -2.86 2.50
N SER A 60 -7.64 -2.44 1.34
CA SER A 60 -8.75 -1.49 1.28
C SER A 60 -9.99 -2.05 1.97
N GLU A 61 -10.31 -3.32 1.74
CA GLU A 61 -11.44 -4.00 2.38
C GLU A 61 -11.24 -4.08 3.90
N GLU A 62 -10.05 -4.46 4.36
CA GLU A 62 -9.77 -4.60 5.79
C GLU A 62 -9.81 -3.25 6.53
N ILE A 63 -9.18 -2.23 5.98
CA ILE A 63 -9.14 -0.90 6.60
C ILE A 63 -10.54 -0.27 6.63
N GLN A 64 -11.36 -0.52 5.61
CA GLN A 64 -12.75 -0.03 5.54
C GLN A 64 -13.67 -0.62 6.62
N LYS A 65 -13.36 -1.81 7.15
CA LYS A 65 -14.12 -2.39 8.28
C LYS A 65 -14.08 -1.52 9.53
N ASN A 66 -13.07 -0.66 9.69
CA ASN A 66 -12.94 0.29 10.80
C ASN A 66 -13.19 -0.43 12.15
N ARG A 67 -14.26 -0.09 12.89
CA ARG A 67 -14.60 -0.70 14.19
C ARG A 67 -14.82 -2.22 14.15
N GLU A 68 -15.09 -2.80 12.99
CA GLU A 68 -15.22 -4.25 12.82
C GLU A 68 -13.87 -4.94 12.53
N SER A 69 -12.83 -4.16 12.22
CA SER A 69 -11.48 -4.68 12.02
C SER A 69 -10.82 -4.96 13.36
N LYS A 70 -10.23 -6.15 13.48
CA LYS A 70 -9.38 -6.49 14.64
C LYS A 70 -8.12 -5.63 14.75
N TYR A 71 -7.77 -4.89 13.69
CA TYR A 71 -6.60 -4.01 13.66
C TYR A 71 -6.93 -2.59 14.07
N TYR A 72 -8.21 -2.21 14.20
CA TYR A 72 -8.58 -0.84 14.56
C TYR A 72 -8.53 -0.65 16.08
N LEU A 73 -7.73 0.31 16.53
CA LEU A 73 -7.45 0.59 17.95
C LEU A 73 -8.34 1.70 18.55
N GLU A 74 -9.33 2.16 17.78
CA GLU A 74 -10.16 3.34 18.07
C GLU A 74 -9.38 4.66 18.03
N SER A 75 -9.95 5.65 17.33
CA SER A 75 -9.32 6.98 17.29
C SER A 75 -9.49 7.69 18.63
N LYS A 76 -8.36 8.05 19.23
CA LYS A 76 -8.32 8.75 20.53
C LYS A 76 -8.14 10.26 20.39
N ASP A 77 -7.81 10.71 19.19
CA ASP A 77 -7.51 12.09 18.88
C ASP A 77 -8.66 12.75 18.12
N THR A 78 -8.66 14.09 18.10
CA THR A 78 -9.61 14.88 17.31
C THR A 78 -9.50 14.61 15.80
N TYR A 79 -8.36 14.07 15.35
CA TYR A 79 -8.07 13.79 13.95
C TYR A 79 -7.65 12.34 13.77
N SER A 80 -8.14 11.74 12.67
CA SER A 80 -7.72 10.42 12.26
C SER A 80 -6.22 10.36 11.98
N ALA A 81 -5.58 9.31 12.48
CA ALA A 81 -4.13 9.17 12.42
C ALA A 81 -3.71 7.72 12.21
N LEU A 82 -2.47 7.53 11.75
CA LEU A 82 -1.89 6.20 11.53
C LEU A 82 -1.94 5.30 12.77
N HIS A 83 -1.92 5.88 13.97
CA HIS A 83 -1.96 5.15 15.24
C HIS A 83 -3.36 4.65 15.62
N ASP A 84 -4.39 4.98 14.85
CA ASP A 84 -5.73 4.39 15.00
C ASP A 84 -5.75 2.90 14.58
N PHE A 85 -4.67 2.41 13.96
CA PHE A 85 -4.51 1.01 13.57
C PHE A 85 -3.30 0.38 14.26
N ASP A 86 -3.42 -0.90 14.61
CA ASP A 86 -2.31 -1.76 15.01
C ASP A 86 -1.48 -2.13 13.77
N VAL A 87 -0.58 -1.22 13.39
CA VAL A 87 0.28 -1.35 12.21
C VAL A 87 1.23 -2.55 12.33
N ASP A 88 1.66 -2.88 13.55
CA ASP A 88 2.56 -4.02 13.79
C ASP A 88 1.83 -5.34 13.53
N LEU A 89 0.59 -5.49 14.02
CA LEU A 89 -0.23 -6.66 13.75
C LEU A 89 -0.61 -6.76 12.27
N LEU A 90 -0.98 -5.64 11.63
CA LEU A 90 -1.21 -5.59 10.17
C LEU A 90 0.01 -6.06 9.39
N LEU A 91 1.20 -5.59 9.76
CA LEU A 91 2.46 -5.95 9.12
C LEU A 91 2.73 -7.44 9.22
N GLN A 92 2.57 -8.04 10.40
CA GLN A 92 2.78 -9.46 10.60
C GLN A 92 1.80 -10.30 9.77
N ASP A 93 0.50 -10.02 9.87
CA ASP A 93 -0.54 -10.81 9.20
C ASP A 93 -0.48 -10.69 7.68
N PHE A 94 -0.24 -9.48 7.15
CA PHE A 94 -0.12 -9.30 5.70
C PHE A 94 1.18 -9.84 5.12
N LEU A 95 2.29 -9.89 5.88
CA LEU A 95 3.50 -10.60 5.43
C LEU A 95 3.30 -12.11 5.36
N LEU A 96 2.53 -12.70 6.28
CA LEU A 96 2.19 -14.13 6.23
C LEU A 96 1.34 -14.46 4.99
N LYS A 97 0.42 -13.57 4.61
CA LYS A 97 -0.45 -13.72 3.44
C LYS A 97 0.25 -13.37 2.12
N TYR A 98 1.12 -12.37 2.12
CA TYR A 98 1.81 -11.84 0.93
C TYR A 98 3.33 -12.03 1.03
N GLN A 99 3.76 -13.28 1.06
CA GLN A 99 5.15 -13.70 1.30
C GLN A 99 6.15 -13.20 0.26
N ASN A 100 5.68 -12.78 -0.92
CA ASN A 100 6.54 -12.27 -1.97
C ASN A 100 6.77 -10.75 -1.87
N ILE A 101 6.27 -10.08 -0.84
CA ILE A 101 6.52 -8.65 -0.58
C ILE A 101 7.58 -8.53 0.52
N SER A 102 8.56 -7.65 0.33
CA SER A 102 9.58 -7.42 1.36
C SER A 102 8.96 -6.78 2.61
N LYS A 103 9.57 -6.99 3.78
CA LYS A 103 9.11 -6.37 5.04
C LYS A 103 9.07 -4.84 4.94
N ASP A 104 10.09 -4.24 4.33
CA ASP A 104 10.19 -2.80 4.17
C ASP A 104 9.12 -2.25 3.21
N ASP A 105 8.82 -2.98 2.14
CA ASP A 105 7.72 -2.64 1.23
C ASP A 105 6.38 -2.77 1.90
N MET A 106 6.12 -3.86 2.60
CA MET A 106 4.86 -4.05 3.29
C MET A 106 4.62 -2.93 4.29
N GLY A 107 5.62 -2.57 5.11
CA GLY A 107 5.48 -1.46 6.06
C GLY A 107 5.11 -0.14 5.37
N SER A 108 5.77 0.18 4.26
CA SER A 108 5.46 1.42 3.52
C SER A 108 4.12 1.38 2.81
N ILE A 109 3.73 0.21 2.29
CA ILE A 109 2.44 -0.04 1.65
C ILE A 109 1.30 0.17 2.66
N LEU A 110 1.43 -0.38 3.87
CA LEU A 110 0.44 -0.23 4.94
C LEU A 110 0.24 1.24 5.33
N LEU A 111 1.34 1.96 5.54
CA LEU A 111 1.28 3.39 5.87
C LEU A 111 0.57 4.20 4.78
N LEU A 112 0.85 3.91 3.50
CA LEU A 112 0.18 4.58 2.38
C LEU A 112 -1.29 4.18 2.29
N ALA A 113 -1.64 2.92 2.52
CA ALA A 113 -3.03 2.45 2.49
C ALA A 113 -3.90 3.14 3.54
N ILE A 114 -3.41 3.23 4.79
CA ILE A 114 -4.10 3.91 5.89
C ILE A 114 -4.20 5.42 5.61
N TYR A 115 -3.11 6.03 5.13
CA TYR A 115 -3.12 7.45 4.75
C TYR A 115 -4.17 7.75 3.68
N VAL A 116 -4.22 6.94 2.61
CA VAL A 116 -5.21 7.13 1.55
C VAL A 116 -6.63 6.87 2.03
N TYR A 117 -6.85 5.92 2.95
CA TYR A 117 -8.16 5.72 3.56
C TYR A 117 -8.68 6.99 4.25
N TYR A 118 -7.85 7.69 5.01
CA TYR A 118 -8.26 8.92 5.70
C TYR A 118 -8.37 10.16 4.81
N LEU A 119 -7.78 10.13 3.61
CA LEU A 119 -7.96 11.20 2.62
C LEU A 119 -9.24 11.07 1.79
N ARG A 120 -9.91 9.91 1.83
CA ARG A 120 -11.16 9.66 1.10
C ARG A 120 -12.35 10.11 1.92
#